data_AF-A0A7C3G3V0-F1
#
_entry.id   AF-A0A7C3G3V0-F1
#
_cell.length_a   1.000
_cell.length_b   1.000
_cell.length_c   1.000
_cell.angle_alpha   90.00
_cell.angle_beta   90.00
_cell.angle_gamma   90.00
#
_symmetry.space_group_name_H-M   'P 1'
#
loop_
_entity.id
_entity.type
_entity.pdbx_description
1 polymer ?
#
loop_
_entity_poly.entity_id
_entity_poly.type
_entity_poly.pdbx_seq_one_letter_code
_entity_poly.pdbx_strand_id
1 'polypeptide(L)'
;MDHVKLPVKLFAGSIGGIQDVSKVRADDLRHFILDLGQRPKWAGTSHEKEEKISRTTLNTYVRGIKAFWAWLSREGIIKHNPFAGVRTPRLPKRRLPKVMSEEEMVA
;
A
#
# COMPACT_ATOMS: atom_id res chain seq x y z
N MET A 1 -1.35 13.37 9.66
CA MET A 1 -0.44 12.28 9.22
C MET A 1 -0.45 12.28 7.71
N ASP A 2 0.69 12.50 7.06
CA ASP A 2 0.75 12.72 5.60
C ASP A 2 0.60 11.37 4.85
N HIS A 3 -0.65 11.01 4.52
CA HIS A 3 -1.00 9.68 4.00
C HIS A 3 -0.33 9.33 2.66
N VAL A 4 0.15 10.34 1.93
CA VAL A 4 0.83 10.18 0.63
C VAL A 4 2.24 9.60 0.80
N LYS A 5 2.93 9.93 1.89
CA LYS A 5 4.33 9.52 2.14
C LYS A 5 4.45 8.21 2.90
N LEU A 6 3.38 7.81 3.60
CA LEU A 6 3.36 6.63 4.44
C LEU A 6 3.72 5.33 3.69
N PRO A 7 3.21 5.05 2.47
CA PRO A 7 3.53 3.81 1.77
C PRO A 7 5.02 3.68 1.42
N VAL A 8 5.63 4.76 0.93
CA VAL A 8 7.06 4.78 0.57
C VAL A 8 7.94 4.70 1.82
N LYS A 9 7.55 5.37 2.91
CA LYS A 9 8.26 5.27 4.20
C LYS A 9 8.22 3.85 4.77
N LEU A 10 7.07 3.19 4.72
CA LEU A 10 6.93 1.79 5.16
C LEU A 10 7.80 0.86 4.32
N PHE A 11 7.81 1.04 3.01
CA PHE A 11 8.68 0.25 2.13
C PHE A 11 10.16 0.50 2.42
N ALA A 12 10.60 1.76 2.50
CA ALA A 12 11.97 2.08 2.83
C ALA A 12 12.40 1.43 4.15
N GLY A 13 11.55 1.48 5.18
CA GLY A 13 11.81 0.80 6.45
C GLY A 13 11.95 -0.73 6.33
N SER A 14 11.19 -1.38 5.45
CA SER A 14 11.24 -2.85 5.28
C SER A 14 12.55 -3.37 4.69
N ILE A 15 13.24 -2.55 3.91
CA ILE A 15 14.52 -2.90 3.27
C ILE A 15 15.73 -2.22 3.95
N GLY A 16 15.55 -1.65 5.15
CA GLY A 16 16.62 -0.97 5.89
C GLY A 16 16.98 0.43 5.38
N GLY A 17 16.16 1.01 4.51
CA GLY A 17 16.34 2.32 3.90
C GLY A 17 16.53 2.26 2.38
N ILE A 18 16.31 3.38 1.70
CA ILE A 18 16.59 3.52 0.27
C ILE A 18 17.63 4.61 0.11
N GLN A 19 18.87 4.21 -0.19
CA GLN A 19 19.92 5.16 -0.58
C GLN A 19 19.81 5.52 -2.06
N ASP A 20 19.39 4.56 -2.89
CA ASP A 20 19.28 4.72 -4.33
C ASP A 20 18.00 4.02 -4.84
N VAL A 21 17.04 4.82 -5.30
CA VAL A 21 15.74 4.36 -5.81
C VAL A 21 15.87 3.54 -7.10
N SER A 22 16.97 3.67 -7.84
CA SER A 22 17.22 2.93 -9.07
C SER A 22 17.68 1.50 -8.83
N LYS A 23 18.19 1.19 -7.63
CA LYS A 23 18.64 -0.15 -7.24
C LYS A 23 17.52 -1.05 -6.73
N VAL A 24 16.34 -0.49 -6.47
CA VAL A 24 15.17 -1.25 -5.99
C VAL A 24 14.72 -2.23 -7.08
N ARG A 25 14.63 -3.51 -6.72
CA ARG A 25 14.26 -4.61 -7.61
C ARG A 25 12.78 -4.95 -7.43
N ALA A 26 12.22 -5.62 -8.45
CA ALA A 26 10.86 -6.15 -8.37
C ALA A 26 10.67 -7.13 -7.20
N ASP A 27 11.75 -7.79 -6.77
CA ASP A 27 11.74 -8.77 -5.67
C ASP A 27 11.56 -8.09 -4.30
N ASP A 28 12.29 -7.00 -4.05
CA ASP A 28 12.13 -6.16 -2.84
C ASP A 28 10.67 -5.74 -2.67
N LEU A 29 10.03 -5.34 -3.78
CA LEU A 29 8.63 -4.93 -3.80
C LEU A 29 7.68 -6.09 -3.52
N ARG A 30 7.97 -7.30 -4.01
CA ARG A 30 7.14 -8.49 -3.72
C ARG A 30 7.25 -8.89 -2.26
N HIS A 31 8.47 -8.94 -1.72
CA HIS A 31 8.71 -9.20 -0.30
C HIS A 31 7.98 -8.21 0.58
N PHE A 32 8.10 -6.92 0.28
CA PHE A 32 7.37 -5.90 1.01
C PHE A 32 5.84 -6.10 0.96
N ILE A 33 5.26 -6.44 -0.19
CA ILE A 33 3.82 -6.68 -0.31
C ILE A 33 3.38 -7.87 0.57
N LEU A 34 4.20 -8.93 0.62
CA LEU A 34 3.94 -10.09 1.46
C LEU A 34 3.99 -9.73 2.95
N ASP A 35 5.06 -9.04 3.37
CA ASP A 35 5.27 -8.62 4.76
C ASP A 35 4.17 -7.65 5.23
N LEU A 36 3.84 -6.68 4.37
CA LEU A 36 2.79 -5.71 4.66
C LEU A 36 1.44 -6.39 4.85
N GLY A 37 1.16 -7.47 4.10
CA GLY A 37 -0.05 -8.27 4.27
C GLY A 37 -0.12 -9.06 5.59
N GLN A 38 1.02 -9.30 6.25
CA GLN A 38 1.08 -9.94 7.57
C GLN A 38 1.09 -8.94 8.73
N ARG A 39 1.24 -7.65 8.45
CA ARG A 39 1.39 -6.61 9.48
C ARG A 39 0.12 -6.49 10.35
N PRO A 40 0.26 -6.40 11.68
CA PRO A 40 -0.83 -6.08 12.58
C PRO A 40 -1.44 -4.71 12.25
N LYS A 41 -2.74 -4.59 12.47
CA LYS A 41 -3.48 -3.36 12.24
C LYS A 41 -2.99 -2.31 13.23
N TRP A 42 -2.68 -1.13 12.71
CA TRP A 42 -2.14 -0.01 13.48
C TRP A 42 -0.81 -0.33 14.20
N ALA A 43 -0.03 -1.26 13.65
CA ALA A 43 1.26 -1.63 14.23
C ALA A 43 2.18 -0.42 14.46
N GLY A 44 2.69 -0.30 15.69
CA GLY A 44 3.49 0.83 16.18
C GLY A 44 2.67 1.98 16.77
N THR A 45 1.43 1.74 17.18
CA THR A 45 0.56 2.71 17.89
C THR A 45 0.00 2.10 19.17
N SER A 46 -0.48 2.93 20.09
CA SER A 46 -1.14 2.47 21.33
C SER A 46 -2.40 1.62 21.12
N HIS A 47 -2.93 1.58 19.88
CA HIS A 47 -4.13 0.83 19.51
C HIS A 47 -3.81 -0.37 18.61
N GLU A 48 -2.56 -0.84 18.58
CA GLU A 48 -2.19 -2.02 17.80
C GLU A 48 -3.14 -3.21 18.06
N LYS A 49 -3.55 -3.88 16.99
CA LYS A 49 -4.37 -5.09 17.06
C LYS A 49 -3.67 -6.22 16.35
N GLU A 50 -3.74 -7.43 16.94
CA GLU A 50 -3.24 -8.67 16.34
C GLU A 50 -3.87 -8.99 14.97
N GLU A 51 -5.06 -8.44 14.70
CA GLU A 51 -5.71 -8.53 13.39
C GLU A 51 -4.82 -7.92 12.30
N LYS A 52 -4.65 -8.64 11.18
CA LYS A 52 -3.90 -8.15 10.02
C LYS A 52 -4.60 -6.98 9.35
N ILE A 53 -3.83 -6.14 8.66
CA ILE A 53 -4.43 -5.08 7.83
C ILE A 53 -5.41 -5.66 6.80
N SER A 54 -6.47 -4.91 6.50
CA SER A 54 -7.45 -5.33 5.50
C SER A 54 -6.83 -5.37 4.09
N ARG A 55 -7.40 -6.18 3.19
CA ARG A 55 -7.02 -6.19 1.76
C ARG A 55 -7.17 -4.82 1.11
N THR A 56 -8.15 -4.03 1.53
CA THR A 56 -8.34 -2.65 1.06
C THR A 56 -7.17 -1.77 1.47
N THR A 57 -6.77 -1.85 2.74
CA THR A 57 -5.62 -1.12 3.29
C THR A 57 -4.33 -1.52 2.59
N LEU A 58 -4.08 -2.82 2.41
CA LEU A 58 -2.95 -3.35 1.65
C LEU A 58 -2.94 -2.77 0.22
N ASN A 59 -4.07 -2.77 -0.47
CA ASN A 59 -4.16 -2.25 -1.83
C ASN A 59 -3.85 -0.75 -1.90
N THR A 60 -4.34 0.05 -0.94
CA THR A 60 -4.02 1.48 -0.83
C THR A 60 -2.51 1.71 -0.74
N TYR A 61 -1.81 0.96 0.11
CA TYR A 61 -0.36 1.04 0.21
C TYR A 61 0.32 0.66 -1.11
N VAL A 62 -0.07 -0.47 -1.70
CA VAL A 62 0.51 -0.92 -2.99
C VAL A 62 0.27 0.11 -4.10
N ARG A 63 -0.89 0.76 -4.13
CA ARG A 63 -1.20 1.81 -5.11
C ARG A 63 -0.31 3.03 -4.93
N GLY A 64 -0.08 3.46 -3.69
CA GLY A 64 0.81 4.59 -3.38
C GLY A 64 2.24 4.33 -3.83
N ILE A 65 2.77 3.14 -3.54
CA ILE A 65 4.13 2.74 -3.93
C ILE A 65 4.22 2.62 -5.45
N LYS A 66 3.26 1.95 -6.10
CA LYS A 66 3.22 1.88 -7.58
C LYS A 66 3.23 3.27 -8.23
N ALA A 67 2.47 4.21 -7.68
CA ALA A 67 2.43 5.59 -8.19
C ALA A 67 3.79 6.30 -8.04
N PHE A 68 4.50 6.07 -6.94
CA PHE A 68 5.83 6.66 -6.72
C PHE A 68 6.86 6.20 -7.76
N TRP A 69 7.00 4.89 -8.02
CA TRP A 69 7.95 4.41 -9.05
C TRP A 69 7.49 4.75 -10.47
N ALA A 70 6.17 4.83 -10.72
CA ALA A 70 5.65 5.32 -11.99
C ALA A 70 6.02 6.80 -12.21
N TRP A 71 5.94 7.62 -11.16
CA TRP A 71 6.39 9.01 -11.20
C TRP A 71 7.89 9.10 -11.47
N LEU A 72 8.74 8.38 -10.72
CA LEU A 72 10.20 8.37 -10.93
C LEU A 72 10.59 8.01 -12.37
N SER A 73 9.89 7.03 -12.96
CA SER A 73 10.14 6.62 -14.34
C SER A 73 9.68 7.68 -15.34
N ARG A 74 8.57 8.36 -15.09
CA ARG A 74 8.05 9.44 -15.95
C ARG A 74 8.96 10.66 -15.95
N GLU A 75 9.51 11.01 -14.80
CA GLU A 75 10.45 12.13 -14.66
C GLU A 75 11.88 11.78 -15.12
N GLY A 76 12.11 10.54 -15.61
CA GLY A 76 13.42 10.10 -16.10
C GLY A 76 14.46 9.84 -15.01
N ILE A 77 14.07 9.85 -13.73
CA ILE A 77 14.97 9.62 -12.59
C ILE A 77 15.45 8.16 -12.55
N ILE A 78 14.60 7.23 -13.00
CA ILE A 78 14.95 5.82 -13.17
C ILE A 78 14.69 5.38 -14.60
N LYS A 79 15.58 4.56 -15.14
CA LYS A 79 15.46 4.02 -16.50
C LYS A 79 14.39 2.93 -16.61
N HIS A 80 14.21 2.14 -15.55
CA HIS A 80 13.31 1.00 -15.54
C HIS A 80 12.43 1.04 -14.28
N ASN A 81 11.12 0.90 -14.46
CA ASN A 81 10.18 0.84 -13.35
C ASN A 81 10.15 -0.58 -12.75
N PRO A 82 10.62 -0.80 -11.51
CA PRO A 82 10.62 -2.13 -10.89
C PRO A 82 9.21 -2.67 -10.61
N PHE A 83 8.18 -1.82 -10.61
CA PHE A 83 6.79 -2.24 -10.48
C PHE A 83 6.19 -2.85 -11.75
N ALA A 84 6.84 -2.73 -12.92
CA ALA A 84 6.28 -3.18 -14.19
C ALA A 84 5.94 -4.69 -14.18
N GLY A 85 6.72 -5.51 -13.45
CA GLY A 85 6.51 -6.96 -13.31
C GLY A 85 5.97 -7.41 -11.95
N VAL A 86 5.44 -6.49 -11.13
CA VAL A 86 4.92 -6.80 -9.78
C VAL A 86 3.40 -6.96 -9.84
N ARG A 87 2.91 -8.15 -9.46
CA ARG A 87 1.47 -8.39 -9.34
C ARG A 87 0.91 -7.63 -8.15
N THR A 88 -0.16 -6.87 -8.38
CA THR A 88 -0.87 -6.17 -7.31
C THR A 88 -1.92 -7.09 -6.66
N PRO A 89 -2.17 -6.96 -5.35
CA PRO A 89 -3.24 -7.70 -4.68
C PRO A 89 -4.59 -7.39 -5.33
N ARG A 90 -5.35 -8.42 -5.70
CA ARG A 90 -6.73 -8.25 -6.21
C ARG A 90 -7.57 -7.49 -5.19
N LEU A 91 -8.29 -6.46 -5.63
CA LEU A 91 -9.23 -5.76 -4.77
C LEU A 91 -10.34 -6.72 -4.32
N PRO A 92 -10.76 -6.65 -3.04
CA PRO A 92 -12.02 -7.26 -2.65
C PRO A 92 -13.15 -6.62 -3.46
N LYS A 93 -14.16 -7.40 -3.86
CA LYS A 93 -15.38 -6.86 -4.50
C LYS A 93 -15.97 -5.80 -3.57
N ARG A 94 -16.10 -4.56 -4.07
CA ARG A 94 -16.69 -3.47 -3.30
C ARG A 94 -18.13 -3.86 -2.97
N ARG A 95 -18.44 -3.97 -1.68
CA ARG A 95 -19.84 -4.00 -1.23
C ARG A 95 -20.40 -2.61 -1.49
N LEU A 96 -21.58 -2.53 -2.12
CA LEU A 96 -22.28 -1.26 -2.25
C LEU A 96 -22.52 -0.71 -0.84
N PRO A 97 -22.36 0.61 -0.62
CA PRO A 97 -22.76 1.21 0.64
C PRO A 97 -24.21 0.82 0.93
N LYS A 98 -24.52 0.40 2.17
CA LYS A 98 -25.91 0.30 2.58
C LYS A 98 -26.43 1.73 2.63
N VAL A 99 -27.33 2.08 1.71
CA VAL A 99 -28.08 3.32 1.78
C VAL A 99 -29.20 3.13 2.79
N MET A 100 -29.47 4.15 3.61
CA MET A 100 -30.66 4.13 4.47
C MET A 100 -31.89 4.13 3.57
N SER A 101 -32.84 3.24 3.85
CA SER A 101 -34.15 3.31 3.21
C SER A 101 -34.98 4.44 3.82
N GLU A 102 -36.05 4.86 3.14
CA GLU A 102 -36.95 5.88 3.68
C GLU A 102 -37.55 5.43 5.03
N GLU A 103 -37.80 4.13 5.20
CA GLU A 103 -38.31 3.58 6.46
C GLU A 103 -37.30 3.72 7.63
N GLU A 104 -36.00 3.61 7.35
CA GLU A 104 -34.95 3.80 8.36
C GLU A 104 -34.73 5.28 8.73
N MET A 105 -35.26 6.24 7.95
CA MET A 105 -35.11 7.68 8.20
C MET A 105 -36.19 8.26 9.11
N VAL A 106 -37.36 7.60 9.18
CA VAL A 106 -38.55 8.10 9.90
C VAL A 106 -38.75 7.43 11.27
N ALA A 107 -37.97 6.38 11.58
CA ALA A 107 -37.96 5.69 12.88
C ALA A 107 -36.94 6.29 13.86
#